data_AF-A0A2V8WSV6-F1
#
_entry.id   AF-A0A2V8WSV6-F1
#
_cell.length_a   1.000
_cell.length_b   1.000
_cell.length_c   1.000
_cell.angle_alpha   90.00
_cell.angle_beta   90.00
_cell.angle_gamma   90.00
#
_symmetry.space_group_name_H-M   'P 1'
#
loop_
_entity.id
_entity.type
_entity.pdbx_description
1 polymer ?
#
loop_
_entity_poly.entity_id
_entity_poly.type
_entity_poly.pdbx_seq_one_letter_code
_entity_poly.pdbx_strand_id
1 'polypeptide(L)'
;MNGDPVIFVPNRDQLWATGKYNEAGITAMLTHGKESHFEQGHSLSPNLYAHTDGKWQLYVPEEQELRKLALSVKRQRDGIDYAQQKNYLDKLHKQEEKDIFVASCQVYKRPDESLFSHCVWSNGVDSLLPETDFIVFMEDVKEKEHLTVGWHEAMPVVNSLMEREPELVPVRYRARKFPDDGQISQLRALAK
;
A
#
# COMPACT_ATOMS: atom_id res chain seq x y z
N MET A 1 -22.39 -20.04 -10.56
CA MET A 1 -21.44 -19.46 -9.58
C MET A 1 -21.99 -19.76 -8.20
N ASN A 2 -21.13 -20.14 -7.24
CA ASN A 2 -21.56 -20.39 -5.86
C ASN A 2 -21.37 -19.12 -5.01
N GLY A 3 -22.46 -18.55 -4.48
CA GLY A 3 -22.46 -17.25 -3.82
C GLY A 3 -22.31 -16.07 -4.78
N ASP A 4 -22.09 -14.87 -4.23
CA ASP A 4 -21.95 -13.62 -4.98
C ASP A 4 -20.80 -13.70 -6.00
N PRO A 5 -20.96 -13.13 -7.21
CA PRO A 5 -19.87 -13.04 -8.18
C PRO A 5 -18.68 -12.27 -7.61
N VAL A 6 -17.48 -12.84 -7.73
CA VAL A 6 -16.20 -12.18 -7.48
C VAL A 6 -15.44 -12.08 -8.78
N ILE A 7 -14.94 -10.90 -9.12
CA ILE A 7 -14.19 -10.63 -10.35
C ILE A 7 -12.78 -10.14 -10.06
N PHE A 8 -11.89 -10.39 -11.01
CA PHE A 8 -10.56 -9.82 -11.10
C PHE A 8 -10.32 -9.32 -12.52
N VAL A 9 -9.80 -8.10 -12.66
CA VAL A 9 -9.53 -7.47 -13.97
C VAL A 9 -8.03 -7.17 -14.06
N PRO A 10 -7.20 -8.18 -14.38
CA PRO A 10 -5.75 -8.03 -14.33
C PRO A 10 -5.23 -7.03 -15.36
N ASN A 11 -5.82 -7.00 -16.55
CA ASN A 11 -5.49 -6.07 -17.63
C ASN A 11 -6.72 -5.78 -18.50
N ARG A 12 -6.53 -4.95 -19.54
CA ARG A 12 -7.60 -4.51 -20.45
C ARG A 12 -8.29 -5.61 -21.25
N ASP A 13 -7.67 -6.79 -21.39
CA ASP A 13 -8.12 -7.86 -22.29
C ASP A 13 -8.76 -9.04 -21.55
N GLN A 14 -8.74 -9.02 -20.21
CA GLN A 14 -9.18 -10.13 -19.39
C GLN A 14 -10.08 -9.69 -18.24
N LEU A 15 -11.20 -10.41 -18.07
CA LEU A 15 -12.07 -10.36 -16.90
C LEU A 15 -12.27 -11.78 -16.39
N TRP A 16 -11.78 -12.03 -15.19
CA TRP A 16 -11.86 -13.32 -14.53
C TRP A 16 -12.99 -13.26 -13.52
N ALA A 17 -13.75 -14.35 -13.37
CA ALA A 17 -14.87 -14.38 -12.46
C ALA A 17 -15.04 -15.76 -11.81
N THR A 18 -15.41 -15.76 -10.54
CA THR A 18 -15.78 -16.95 -9.77
C THR A 18 -16.89 -16.62 -8.78
N GLY A 19 -17.34 -17.60 -7.99
CA GLY A 19 -18.24 -17.36 -6.86
C GLY A 19 -17.49 -17.10 -5.56
N LYS A 20 -18.03 -16.27 -4.67
CA LYS A 20 -17.44 -15.90 -3.37
C LYS A 20 -17.03 -17.09 -2.51
N TYR A 21 -17.76 -18.20 -2.61
CA TYR A 21 -17.49 -19.43 -1.85
C TYR A 21 -16.64 -20.45 -2.61
N ASN A 22 -16.08 -20.09 -3.77
CA ASN A 22 -15.17 -20.94 -4.53
C ASN A 22 -13.72 -20.52 -4.28
N GLU A 23 -13.16 -20.94 -3.14
CA GLU A 23 -11.79 -20.64 -2.74
C GLU A 23 -10.77 -21.06 -3.80
N ALA A 24 -10.90 -22.26 -4.37
CA ALA A 24 -10.01 -22.74 -5.43
C ALA A 24 -10.04 -21.82 -6.67
N GLY A 25 -11.23 -21.31 -7.02
CA GLY A 25 -11.37 -20.32 -8.09
C GLY A 25 -10.72 -18.98 -7.75
N ILE A 26 -10.84 -18.51 -6.51
CA ILE A 26 -10.17 -17.28 -6.05
C ILE A 26 -8.65 -17.44 -6.07
N THR A 27 -8.14 -18.59 -5.60
CA THR A 27 -6.71 -18.93 -5.69
C THR A 27 -6.23 -18.91 -7.13
N ALA A 28 -6.96 -19.52 -8.06
CA ALA A 28 -6.59 -19.53 -9.48
C ALA A 28 -6.57 -18.11 -10.08
N MET A 29 -7.57 -17.28 -9.75
CA MET A 29 -7.60 -15.87 -10.18
C MET A 29 -6.41 -15.09 -9.65
N LEU A 30 -6.08 -15.23 -8.37
CA LEU A 30 -4.97 -14.48 -7.78
C LEU A 30 -3.60 -14.99 -8.23
N THR A 31 -3.42 -16.30 -8.41
CA THR A 31 -2.14 -16.88 -8.84
C THR A 31 -1.86 -16.58 -10.31
N HIS A 32 -2.77 -16.93 -11.21
CA HIS A 32 -2.56 -16.78 -12.65
C HIS A 32 -2.90 -15.37 -13.15
N GLY A 33 -3.92 -14.73 -12.56
CA GLY A 33 -4.23 -13.36 -12.89
C GLY A 33 -3.11 -12.41 -12.46
N LYS A 34 -2.33 -12.73 -11.40
CA LYS A 34 -1.11 -11.97 -11.04
C LYS A 34 -0.09 -11.99 -12.17
N GLU A 35 0.21 -13.16 -12.73
CA GLU A 35 1.13 -13.31 -13.86
C GLU A 35 0.64 -12.44 -15.04
N SER A 36 -0.63 -12.56 -15.39
CA SER A 36 -1.24 -11.73 -16.43
C SER A 36 -1.19 -10.23 -16.13
N HIS A 37 -1.42 -9.82 -14.88
CA HIS A 37 -1.38 -8.42 -14.46
C HIS A 37 0.04 -7.83 -14.60
N PHE A 38 1.08 -8.55 -14.17
CA PHE A 38 2.42 -7.98 -14.14
C PHE A 38 3.21 -8.21 -15.44
N GLU A 39 2.88 -9.22 -16.24
CA GLU A 39 3.71 -9.63 -17.38
C GLU A 39 3.11 -9.29 -18.74
N GLN A 40 1.78 -9.16 -18.88
CA GLN A 40 1.12 -9.00 -20.19
C GLN A 40 0.85 -7.54 -20.58
N GLY A 41 1.37 -6.58 -19.79
CA GLY A 41 1.22 -5.14 -20.05
C GLY A 41 -0.21 -4.62 -19.80
N HIS A 42 -0.36 -3.29 -19.81
CA HIS A 42 -1.65 -2.60 -19.62
C HIS A 42 -2.46 -3.07 -18.39
N SER A 43 -1.77 -3.29 -17.28
CA SER A 43 -2.42 -3.71 -16.06
C SER A 43 -3.42 -2.67 -15.57
N LEU A 44 -4.54 -3.19 -15.08
CA LEU A 44 -5.62 -2.39 -14.51
C LEU A 44 -5.57 -2.51 -12.98
N SER A 45 -6.60 -3.10 -12.37
CA SER A 45 -6.71 -3.14 -10.91
C SER A 45 -6.06 -4.41 -10.36
N PRO A 46 -5.29 -4.34 -9.26
CA PRO A 46 -4.81 -5.52 -8.55
C PRO A 46 -5.87 -6.11 -7.59
N ASN A 47 -7.06 -5.51 -7.51
CA ASN A 47 -8.06 -5.84 -6.50
C ASN A 47 -9.08 -6.86 -7.01
N LEU A 48 -9.62 -7.63 -6.06
CA LEU A 48 -10.85 -8.38 -6.26
C LEU A 48 -12.05 -7.49 -6.01
N TYR A 49 -13.13 -7.72 -6.76
CA TYR A 49 -14.41 -7.05 -6.55
C TYR A 49 -15.52 -8.08 -6.40
N ALA A 50 -16.36 -7.93 -5.37
CA ALA A 50 -17.56 -8.74 -5.19
C ALA A 50 -18.80 -7.92 -5.56
N HIS A 51 -19.79 -8.58 -6.15
CA HIS A 51 -21.09 -7.98 -6.41
C HIS A 51 -22.06 -8.31 -5.26
N THR A 52 -22.10 -7.42 -4.26
CA THR A 52 -22.95 -7.53 -3.07
C THR A 52 -24.03 -6.46 -3.12
N ASP A 53 -25.29 -6.82 -2.88
CA ASP A 53 -26.43 -5.89 -2.83
C ASP A 53 -26.57 -4.98 -4.06
N GLY A 54 -26.34 -5.54 -5.25
CA GLY A 54 -26.47 -4.79 -6.52
C GLY A 54 -25.31 -3.84 -6.83
N LYS A 55 -24.20 -3.90 -6.07
CA LYS A 55 -23.05 -3.01 -6.24
C LYS A 55 -21.75 -3.80 -6.26
N TRP A 56 -20.83 -3.39 -7.14
CA TRP A 56 -19.45 -3.85 -7.11
C TRP A 56 -18.68 -3.13 -6.01
N GLN A 57 -18.05 -3.90 -5.13
CA GLN A 57 -17.27 -3.39 -4.01
C GLN A 57 -15.94 -4.13 -3.92
N LEU A 58 -14.93 -3.49 -3.34
CA LEU A 58 -13.66 -4.14 -3.03
C LEU A 58 -13.92 -5.38 -2.17
N TYR A 59 -13.40 -6.51 -2.61
CA TYR A 59 -13.52 -7.77 -1.91
C TYR A 59 -12.17 -8.17 -1.31
N VAL A 60 -12.17 -8.33 0.02
CA VAL A 60 -11.03 -8.86 0.75
C VAL A 60 -11.43 -10.23 1.27
N PRO A 61 -10.76 -11.32 0.85
CA PRO A 61 -11.06 -12.66 1.34
C PRO A 61 -11.02 -12.74 2.87
N GLU A 62 -11.96 -13.49 3.45
CA GLU A 62 -11.98 -13.77 4.91
C GLU A 62 -10.93 -14.82 5.29
N GLU A 63 -10.76 -15.84 4.43
CA GLU A 63 -9.74 -16.87 4.59
C GLU A 63 -8.33 -16.24 4.53
N GLN A 64 -7.47 -16.65 5.48
CA GLN A 64 -6.23 -15.97 5.78
C GLN A 64 -5.19 -16.09 4.66
N GLU A 65 -5.06 -17.26 4.04
CA GLU A 65 -4.08 -17.50 2.97
C GLU A 65 -4.47 -16.78 1.67
N LEU A 66 -5.75 -16.79 1.32
CA LEU A 66 -6.31 -16.00 0.22
C LEU A 66 -6.13 -14.51 0.45
N ARG A 67 -6.34 -14.03 1.69
CA ARG A 67 -6.09 -12.64 2.05
C ARG A 67 -4.61 -12.28 1.89
N LYS A 68 -3.68 -13.13 2.35
CA LYS A 68 -2.23 -12.93 2.16
C LYS A 68 -1.87 -12.85 0.68
N LEU A 69 -2.43 -13.74 -0.14
CA LEU A 69 -2.18 -13.76 -1.58
C LEU A 69 -2.71 -12.48 -2.26
N ALA A 70 -3.95 -12.07 -1.95
CA ALA A 70 -4.53 -10.84 -2.48
C ALA A 70 -3.71 -9.59 -2.07
N LEU A 71 -3.28 -9.52 -0.81
CA LEU A 71 -2.42 -8.44 -0.32
C LEU A 71 -1.05 -8.45 -1.01
N SER A 72 -0.49 -9.61 -1.32
CA SER A 72 0.77 -9.72 -2.05
C SER A 72 0.68 -9.09 -3.44
N VAL A 73 -0.37 -9.41 -4.20
CA VAL A 73 -0.64 -8.80 -5.52
C VAL A 73 -0.78 -7.28 -5.39
N LYS A 74 -1.59 -6.81 -4.42
CA LYS A 74 -1.78 -5.39 -4.17
C LYS A 74 -0.46 -4.68 -3.83
N ARG A 75 0.33 -5.20 -2.88
CA ARG A 75 1.60 -4.60 -2.44
C ARG A 75 2.61 -4.49 -3.58
N GLN A 76 2.72 -5.53 -4.41
CA GLN A 76 3.57 -5.49 -5.60
C GLN A 76 3.13 -4.36 -6.55
N ARG A 77 1.82 -4.20 -6.75
CA ARG A 77 1.28 -3.13 -7.59
C ARG A 77 1.49 -1.74 -6.97
N ASP A 78 1.22 -1.57 -5.69
CA ASP A 78 1.42 -0.32 -4.95
C ASP A 78 2.90 0.13 -5.04
N GLY A 79 3.85 -0.80 -4.95
CA GLY A 79 5.27 -0.50 -5.12
C GLY A 79 5.60 0.09 -6.50
N ILE A 80 4.98 -0.43 -7.57
CA ILE A 80 5.15 0.10 -8.93
C ILE A 80 4.52 1.48 -9.07
N ASP A 81 3.26 1.64 -8.63
CA ASP A 81 2.51 2.88 -8.79
C ASP A 81 3.14 4.03 -7.99
N TYR A 82 3.53 3.79 -6.73
CA TYR A 82 4.22 4.80 -5.93
C TYR A 82 5.61 5.14 -6.47
N ALA A 83 6.34 4.18 -7.06
CA ALA A 83 7.64 4.45 -7.68
C ALA A 83 7.49 5.34 -8.93
N GLN A 84 6.51 5.05 -9.79
CA GLN A 84 6.20 5.89 -10.95
C GLN A 84 5.79 7.31 -10.53
N GLN A 85 4.90 7.39 -9.55
CA GLN A 85 4.45 8.67 -9.01
C GLN A 85 5.60 9.45 -8.37
N LYS A 86 6.47 8.80 -7.59
CA LYS A 86 7.66 9.43 -7.01
C LYS A 86 8.55 10.03 -8.09
N ASN A 87 8.85 9.27 -9.14
CA ASN A 87 9.69 9.75 -10.25
C ASN A 87 9.11 11.00 -10.93
N TYR A 88 7.79 11.11 -11.01
CA TYR A 88 7.12 12.29 -11.54
C TYR A 88 7.20 13.48 -10.56
N LEU A 89 6.83 13.25 -9.30
CA LEU A 89 6.82 14.30 -8.27
C LEU A 89 8.22 14.85 -7.98
N ASP A 90 9.24 14.00 -7.92
CA ASP A 90 10.64 14.45 -7.73
C ASP A 90 11.08 15.39 -8.86
N LYS A 91 10.69 15.11 -10.12
CA LYS A 91 10.99 15.98 -11.27
C LYS A 91 10.23 17.30 -11.17
N LEU A 92 8.95 17.24 -10.83
CA LEU A 92 8.09 18.42 -10.69
C LEU A 92 8.60 19.34 -9.57
N HIS A 93 8.85 18.80 -8.38
CA HIS A 93 9.36 19.57 -7.24
C HIS A 93 10.73 20.20 -7.55
N LYS A 94 11.62 19.48 -8.24
CA LYS A 94 12.89 20.03 -8.69
C LYS A 94 12.70 21.19 -9.68
N GLN A 95 11.75 21.09 -10.60
CA GLN A 95 11.44 22.16 -11.56
C GLN A 95 10.81 23.38 -10.87
N GLU A 96 10.03 23.17 -9.82
CA GLU A 96 9.34 24.22 -9.05
C GLU A 96 10.14 24.73 -7.85
N GLU A 97 11.39 24.26 -7.67
CA GLU A 97 12.27 24.59 -6.53
C GLU A 97 11.61 24.34 -5.16
N LYS A 98 10.77 23.30 -5.07
CA LYS A 98 10.13 22.85 -3.84
C LYS A 98 11.00 21.83 -3.13
N ASP A 99 11.39 22.13 -1.89
CA ASP A 99 12.10 21.18 -1.02
C ASP A 99 11.10 20.26 -0.30
N ILE A 100 10.51 19.34 -1.07
CA ILE A 100 9.57 18.33 -0.57
C ILE A 100 10.09 16.96 -0.96
N PHE A 101 10.43 16.16 0.05
CA PHE A 101 10.92 14.81 -0.12
C PHE A 101 9.77 13.84 -0.43
N VAL A 102 9.81 13.16 -1.57
CA VAL A 102 8.79 12.16 -1.90
C VAL A 102 9.26 10.80 -1.38
N ALA A 103 8.66 10.29 -0.29
CA ALA A 103 9.12 9.04 0.31
C ALA A 103 8.82 7.82 -0.59
N SER A 104 9.70 6.84 -0.57
CA SER A 104 9.52 5.60 -1.33
C SER A 104 8.55 4.64 -0.61
N CYS A 105 7.71 3.95 -1.38
CA CYS A 105 7.04 2.73 -0.92
C CYS A 105 7.99 1.56 -1.21
N GLN A 106 8.57 0.99 -0.16
CA GLN A 106 9.55 -0.09 -0.30
C GLN A 106 8.86 -1.42 0.01
N VAL A 107 8.82 -2.32 -0.97
CA VAL A 107 8.18 -3.63 -0.84
C VAL A 107 9.23 -4.69 -0.60
N TYR A 108 9.07 -5.44 0.48
CA TYR A 108 9.97 -6.49 0.91
C TYR A 108 9.26 -7.82 0.96
N LYS A 109 10.06 -8.89 0.86
CA LYS A 109 9.62 -10.26 0.96
C LYS A 109 10.08 -10.85 2.30
N ARG A 110 9.16 -11.47 3.03
CA ARG A 110 9.44 -12.20 4.26
C ARG A 110 9.97 -13.61 3.96
N PRO A 111 10.54 -14.32 4.96
CA PRO A 111 10.93 -15.72 4.81
C PRO A 111 9.77 -16.65 4.43
N ASP A 112 8.53 -16.30 4.79
CA ASP A 112 7.31 -17.03 4.42
C ASP A 112 6.76 -16.64 3.03
N GLU A 113 7.57 -15.96 2.22
CA GLU A 113 7.24 -15.47 0.87
C GLU A 113 6.18 -14.35 0.82
N SER A 114 5.58 -13.98 1.96
CA SER A 114 4.62 -12.88 2.01
C SER A 114 5.32 -11.53 1.77
N LEU A 115 4.65 -10.65 1.02
CA LEU A 115 5.13 -9.28 0.83
C LEU A 115 4.64 -8.37 1.95
N PHE A 116 5.43 -7.35 2.28
CA PHE A 116 5.01 -6.19 3.07
C PHE A 116 5.66 -4.93 2.54
N SER A 117 5.03 -3.78 2.76
CA SER A 117 5.57 -2.48 2.38
C SER A 117 5.90 -1.62 3.59
N HIS A 118 6.91 -0.77 3.47
CA HIS A 118 7.12 0.31 4.43
C HIS A 118 7.52 1.61 3.73
N CYS A 119 7.33 2.72 4.44
CA CYS A 119 7.93 4.01 4.11
C CYS A 119 8.76 4.53 5.28
N VAL A 120 9.71 5.42 4.98
CA VAL A 120 10.49 6.12 6.01
C VAL A 120 9.96 7.52 6.19
N TRP A 121 9.71 7.91 7.44
CA TRP A 121 9.43 9.28 7.83
C TRP A 121 10.59 9.78 8.69
N SER A 122 11.34 10.74 8.17
CA SER A 122 12.53 11.29 8.84
C SER A 122 12.22 12.60 9.55
N ASN A 123 12.83 12.80 10.72
CA ASN A 123 12.72 14.05 11.46
C ASN A 123 13.32 15.21 10.66
N GLY A 124 12.63 16.36 10.69
CA GLY A 124 13.07 17.58 10.02
C GLY A 124 12.89 17.62 8.50
N VAL A 125 12.20 16.65 7.90
CA VAL A 125 12.02 16.56 6.43
C VAL A 125 10.54 16.74 6.05
N ASP A 126 10.20 17.78 5.28
CA ASP A 126 8.87 17.92 4.65
C ASP A 126 8.68 16.80 3.63
N SER A 127 7.81 15.84 3.95
CA SER A 127 7.73 14.57 3.24
C SER A 127 6.34 14.30 2.69
N LEU A 128 6.26 13.77 1.47
CA LEU A 128 5.06 13.11 0.94
C LEU A 128 5.15 11.60 1.15
N LEU A 129 4.48 11.10 2.18
CA LEU A 129 4.48 9.70 2.60
C LEU A 129 3.46 8.87 1.79
N PRO A 130 3.85 7.72 1.21
CA PRO A 130 2.90 6.78 0.65
C PRO A 130 2.21 5.98 1.77
N GLU A 131 0.96 5.58 1.56
CA GLU A 131 0.30 4.62 2.44
C GLU A 131 0.94 3.23 2.27
N THR A 132 1.45 2.65 3.35
CA THR A 132 2.19 1.36 3.36
C THR A 132 1.74 0.48 4.53
N ASP A 133 2.28 -0.73 4.69
CA ASP A 133 1.95 -1.55 5.88
C ASP A 133 2.59 -1.01 7.15
N PHE A 134 3.78 -0.41 7.06
CA PHE A 134 4.55 0.10 8.20
C PHE A 134 5.17 1.47 7.94
N ILE A 135 5.23 2.29 8.97
CA ILE A 135 6.02 3.51 8.99
C ILE A 135 7.29 3.24 9.80
N VAL A 136 8.43 3.53 9.19
CA VAL A 136 9.73 3.57 9.84
C VAL A 136 10.01 5.03 10.23
N PHE A 137 9.91 5.32 11.52
CA PHE A 137 10.23 6.62 12.10
C PHE A 137 11.75 6.72 12.33
N MET A 138 12.37 7.70 11.67
CA MET A 138 13.81 7.92 11.69
C MET A 138 14.12 9.28 12.34
N GLU A 139 14.59 9.26 13.59
CA GLU A 139 14.87 10.48 14.34
C GLU A 139 16.21 11.11 13.94
N ASP A 140 17.27 10.30 13.82
CA ASP A 140 18.55 10.68 13.23
C ASP A 140 18.92 9.71 12.11
N VAL A 141 19.09 10.24 10.90
CA VAL A 141 19.48 9.47 9.70
C VAL A 141 20.88 8.85 9.83
N LYS A 142 21.72 9.36 10.76
CA LYS A 142 23.06 8.82 11.05
C LYS A 142 23.03 7.65 12.02
N GLU A 143 21.98 7.54 12.83
CA GLU A 143 21.83 6.45 13.78
C GLU A 143 21.13 5.26 13.12
N LYS A 144 21.42 4.06 13.62
CA LYS A 144 20.76 2.84 13.14
C LYS A 144 19.43 2.59 13.84
N GLU A 145 19.19 3.28 14.95
CA GLU A 145 17.97 3.11 15.72
C GLU A 145 16.81 3.78 14.99
N HIS A 146 15.77 2.99 14.73
CA HIS A 146 14.54 3.44 14.11
C HIS A 146 13.37 2.70 14.75
N LEU A 147 12.22 3.37 14.77
CA LEU A 147 10.99 2.80 15.31
C LEU A 147 10.10 2.39 14.15
N THR A 148 9.73 1.12 14.07
CA THR A 148 8.80 0.61 13.06
C THR A 148 7.44 0.34 13.68
N VAL A 149 6.38 0.96 13.15
CA VAL A 149 5.01 0.76 13.62
C VAL A 149 4.10 0.49 12.42
N GLY A 150 3.09 -0.37 12.59
CA GLY A 150 2.08 -0.58 11.56
C GLY A 150 1.37 0.73 11.22
N TRP A 151 1.14 0.98 9.93
CA TRP A 151 0.56 2.24 9.46
C TRP A 151 -0.76 2.53 10.15
N HIS A 152 -1.67 1.54 10.15
CA HIS A 152 -2.99 1.70 10.74
C HIS A 152 -2.94 1.93 12.25
N GLU A 153 -2.04 1.25 12.95
CA GLU A 153 -1.79 1.40 14.38
C GLU A 153 -1.20 2.77 14.73
N ALA A 154 -0.35 3.33 13.87
CA ALA A 154 0.25 4.64 14.06
C ALA A 154 -0.75 5.79 13.86
N MET A 155 -1.73 5.65 12.95
CA MET A 155 -2.64 6.73 12.56
C MET A 155 -3.33 7.45 13.72
N PRO A 156 -3.89 6.78 14.76
CA PRO A 156 -4.48 7.47 15.90
C PRO A 156 -3.52 8.45 16.62
N VAL A 157 -2.21 8.22 16.54
CA VAL A 157 -1.18 9.06 17.17
C VAL A 157 -0.70 10.17 16.25
N VAL A 158 -0.51 9.87 14.95
CA VAL A 158 0.20 10.76 14.01
C VAL A 158 -0.68 11.41 12.94
N ASN A 159 -1.97 11.06 12.83
CA ASN A 159 -2.85 11.61 11.79
C ASN A 159 -2.96 13.14 11.83
N SER A 160 -2.87 13.76 13.01
CA SER A 160 -2.88 15.23 13.15
C SER A 160 -1.63 15.92 12.59
N LEU A 161 -0.57 15.17 12.31
CA LEU A 161 0.69 15.66 11.72
C LEU A 161 0.75 15.46 10.20
N MET A 162 -0.29 14.84 9.63
CA MET A 162 -0.35 14.44 8.23
C MET A 162 -1.55 15.07 7.53
N GLU A 163 -1.30 15.65 6.36
CA GLU A 163 -2.34 16.17 5.47
C GLU A 163 -2.48 15.23 4.28
N ARG A 164 -3.66 14.65 4.09
CA ARG A 164 -3.93 13.82 2.92
C ARG A 164 -3.94 14.70 1.67
N GLU A 165 -3.23 14.28 0.62
CA GLU A 165 -3.18 14.94 -0.69
C GLU A 165 -4.15 14.24 -1.66
N PRO A 166 -5.42 14.68 -1.78
CA PRO A 166 -6.46 13.93 -2.49
C PRO A 166 -6.29 13.93 -4.01
N GLU A 167 -5.52 14.86 -4.56
CA GLU A 167 -5.27 14.97 -6.00
C GLU A 167 -4.21 13.96 -6.49
N LEU A 168 -3.48 13.34 -5.56
CA LEU A 168 -2.47 12.33 -5.87
C LEU A 168 -3.09 10.93 -5.88
N VAL A 169 -2.82 10.18 -6.94
CA VAL A 169 -3.21 8.77 -7.07
C VAL A 169 -1.97 7.93 -7.45
N PRO A 170 -1.56 6.94 -6.62
CA PRO A 170 -2.08 6.64 -5.29
C PRO A 170 -1.90 7.80 -4.29
N VAL A 171 -2.70 7.81 -3.23
CA VAL A 171 -2.74 8.91 -2.26
C VAL A 171 -1.44 9.02 -1.49
N ARG A 172 -1.01 10.25 -1.22
CA ARG A 172 0.09 10.52 -0.29
C ARG A 172 -0.38 11.40 0.86
N TYR A 173 0.37 11.33 1.95
CA TYR A 173 0.17 12.15 3.14
C TYR A 173 1.36 13.08 3.29
N ARG A 174 1.11 14.39 3.25
CA ARG A 174 2.13 15.40 3.48
C ARG A 174 2.38 15.57 4.96
N ALA A 175 3.62 15.41 5.37
CA ALA A 175 4.04 15.37 6.75
C ALA A 175 5.18 16.38 6.94
N ARG A 176 4.84 17.55 7.52
CA ARG A 176 5.79 18.66 7.73
C ARG A 176 6.42 18.68 9.12
N LYS A 177 5.84 17.93 10.06
CA LYS A 177 6.28 17.86 11.45
C LYS A 177 6.51 16.40 11.81
N PHE A 178 7.58 16.13 12.53
CA PHE A 178 7.83 14.81 13.09
C PHE A 178 7.03 14.63 14.40
N PRO A 179 6.68 13.39 14.81
CA PRO A 179 6.07 13.16 16.11
C PRO A 179 6.98 13.66 17.26
N ASP A 180 6.38 14.29 18.26
CA ASP A 180 7.09 14.73 19.46
C ASP A 180 7.45 13.55 20.39
N ASP A 181 8.25 13.79 21.44
CA ASP A 181 8.69 12.75 22.39
C ASP A 181 7.53 11.96 23.02
N GLY A 182 6.40 12.64 23.25
CA GLY A 182 5.19 12.04 23.81
C GLY A 182 4.55 11.08 22.80
N GLN A 183 4.39 11.52 21.55
CA GLN A 183 3.89 10.70 20.46
C GLN A 183 4.85 9.55 20.13
N ILE A 184 6.17 9.78 20.11
CA ILE A 184 7.18 8.72 19.93
C ILE A 184 7.07 7.67 21.04
N SER A 185 6.87 8.09 22.29
CA SER A 185 6.66 7.16 23.41
C SER A 185 5.38 6.32 23.24
N GLN A 186 4.29 6.92 22.75
CA GLN A 186 3.06 6.18 22.42
C GLN A 186 3.28 5.19 21.27
N LEU A 187 3.99 5.61 20.22
CA LEU A 187 4.34 4.76 19.08
C LEU A 187 5.23 3.59 19.50
N ARG A 188 6.19 3.79 20.42
CA ARG A 188 7.02 2.71 20.99
C ARG A 188 6.17 1.65 21.69
N ALA A 189 5.09 2.04 22.36
CA ALA A 189 4.17 1.09 22.99
C ALA A 189 3.32 0.30 21.98
N LEU A 190 3.22 0.76 20.73
CA LEU A 190 2.50 0.11 19.63
C LEU A 190 3.39 -0.75 18.75
N ALA A 191 4.71 -0.53 18.77
CA ALA A 191 5.68 -1.36 18.07
C ALA A 191 5.65 -2.79 18.66
N LYS A 192 5.44 -3.78 17.79
CA LYS A 192 5.39 -5.20 18.13
C LYS A 192 6.64 -5.90 17.62
#